data_AF-A0A6V7V527-F1
#
_entry.id   AF-A0A6V7V527-F1
#
_cell.length_a   1.000
_cell.length_b   1.000
_cell.length_c   1.000
_cell.angle_alpha   90.00
_cell.angle_beta   90.00
_cell.angle_gamma   90.00
#
_symmetry.space_group_name_H-M   'P 1'
#
loop_
_entity.id
_entity.type
_entity.pdbx_description
1 polymer ?
#
loop_
_entity_poly.entity_id
_entity_poly.type
_entity_poly.pdbx_seq_one_letter_code
_entity_poly.pdbx_strand_id
1 'polypeptide(L)'
;MATTSAPIQFVAGSALKIVIILLTIVVLVLLDPSYVTAYISINYEIVLIYIISALTLLYCVVSIIMYAIIQRSVREGEELHLTNCSLSEIVFAGAGMICWMLVCGIGGTVAQRTIIDTGEYFGWLGACAGIIVCLFAGVLALFALDILTNKILSPQRRKYRYTPPQI
;
A
#
# COMPACT_ATOMS: atom_id res chain seq x y z
N MET A 1 31.64 -13.16 8.04
CA MET A 1 30.30 -13.79 7.93
C MET A 1 29.28 -12.67 7.82
N ALA A 2 28.89 -12.30 6.59
CA ALA A 2 27.81 -11.35 6.39
C ALA A 2 26.50 -12.14 6.43
N THR A 3 25.73 -11.98 7.50
CA THR A 3 24.37 -12.48 7.59
C THR A 3 23.53 -11.73 6.56
N THR A 4 23.28 -12.34 5.42
CA THR A 4 22.35 -11.87 4.38
C THR A 4 20.92 -12.01 4.87
N SER A 5 20.55 -11.26 5.90
CA SER A 5 19.14 -11.05 6.22
C SER A 5 18.53 -10.25 5.08
N ALA A 6 17.47 -10.78 4.46
CA ALA A 6 16.70 -10.05 3.45
C ALA A 6 16.39 -8.62 3.97
N PRO A 7 16.42 -7.59 3.11
CA PRO A 7 16.12 -6.22 3.55
C PRO A 7 14.77 -6.21 4.27
N ILE A 8 14.78 -5.85 5.55
CA ILE A 8 13.62 -6.00 6.45
C ILE A 8 12.37 -5.29 5.91
N GLN A 9 12.57 -4.28 5.07
CA GLN A 9 11.53 -3.51 4.39
C GLN A 9 10.76 -4.34 3.37
N PHE A 10 11.39 -5.25 2.64
CA PHE A 10 10.69 -6.10 1.69
C PHE A 10 9.87 -7.18 2.38
N VAL A 11 10.36 -7.70 3.51
CA VAL A 11 9.62 -8.70 4.31
C VAL A 11 8.47 -8.05 5.07
N ALA A 12 8.70 -6.92 5.73
CA ALA A 12 7.65 -6.17 6.41
C ALA A 12 6.63 -5.59 5.40
N GLY A 13 7.11 -5.09 4.26
CA GLY A 13 6.28 -4.55 3.18
C GLY A 13 5.39 -5.62 2.53
N SER A 14 5.89 -6.84 2.33
CA SER A 14 5.07 -7.95 1.82
C SER A 14 4.01 -8.38 2.84
N ALA A 15 4.38 -8.48 4.13
CA ALA A 15 3.44 -8.81 5.19
C ALA A 15 2.29 -7.80 5.28
N LEU A 16 2.58 -6.49 5.25
CA LEU A 16 1.55 -5.45 5.24
C LEU A 16 0.64 -5.55 4.02
N LYS A 17 1.21 -5.80 2.84
CA LYS A 17 0.43 -5.95 1.60
C LYS A 17 -0.49 -7.18 1.61
N ILE A 18 -0.07 -8.28 2.23
CA ILE A 18 -0.95 -9.46 2.43
C ILE A 18 -2.16 -9.07 3.29
N VAL A 19 -1.96 -8.32 4.37
CA VAL A 19 -3.06 -7.84 5.22
C VAL A 19 -3.97 -6.88 4.44
N ILE A 20 -3.41 -5.98 3.63
CA ILE A 20 -4.18 -5.10 2.74
C ILE A 20 -5.04 -5.91 1.76
N ILE A 21 -4.49 -6.97 1.15
CA ILE A 21 -5.22 -7.86 0.24
C ILE A 21 -6.40 -8.50 0.98
N LEU A 22 -6.17 -9.08 2.16
CA LEU A 22 -7.23 -9.74 2.93
C LEU A 22 -8.36 -8.79 3.31
N LEU A 23 -8.02 -7.59 3.78
CA LEU A 23 -9.02 -6.56 4.09
C LEU A 23 -9.73 -6.05 2.84
N THR A 24 -9.04 -5.93 1.70
CA THR A 24 -9.67 -5.57 0.43
C THR A 24 -10.69 -6.62 -0.01
N ILE A 25 -10.39 -7.91 0.18
CA ILE A 25 -11.34 -8.99 -0.08
C ILE A 25 -12.55 -8.88 0.85
N VAL A 26 -12.34 -8.58 2.14
CA VAL A 26 -13.44 -8.35 3.09
C VAL A 26 -14.33 -7.20 2.62
N VAL A 27 -13.75 -6.08 2.18
CA VAL A 27 -14.49 -4.95 1.60
C VAL A 27 -15.33 -5.38 0.41
N LEU A 28 -14.79 -6.21 -0.49
CA LEU A 28 -15.52 -6.73 -1.64
C LEU A 28 -16.66 -7.69 -1.26
N VAL A 29 -16.51 -8.46 -0.18
CA VAL A 29 -17.56 -9.37 0.33
C VAL A 29 -18.68 -8.58 1.00
N LEU A 30 -18.36 -7.51 1.73
CA LEU A 30 -19.34 -6.62 2.35
C LEU A 30 -20.14 -5.80 1.33
N LEU A 31 -19.61 -5.67 0.12
CA LEU A 31 -20.23 -4.99 -1.01
C LEU A 31 -21.16 -5.97 -1.76
N ASP A 32 -22.39 -6.16 -1.26
CA ASP A 32 -23.36 -7.09 -1.87
C ASP A 32 -23.76 -6.65 -3.29
N PRO A 33 -23.70 -7.54 -4.30
CA PRO A 33 -24.15 -7.25 -5.66
C PRO A 33 -25.62 -6.84 -5.77
N SER A 34 -26.46 -7.15 -4.79
CA SER A 34 -27.86 -6.74 -4.71
C SER A 34 -28.03 -5.22 -4.57
N TYR A 35 -27.02 -4.53 -4.03
CA TYR A 35 -27.03 -3.07 -3.85
C TYR A 35 -26.61 -2.30 -5.13
N VAL A 36 -26.11 -3.01 -6.15
CA VAL A 36 -25.69 -2.43 -7.45
C VAL A 36 -26.89 -2.04 -8.31
N THR A 37 -28.05 -2.67 -8.12
CA THR A 37 -29.20 -2.50 -9.04
C THR A 37 -30.30 -1.55 -8.52
N ALA A 38 -30.31 -1.23 -7.22
CA ALA A 38 -31.44 -0.55 -6.58
C ALA A 38 -31.35 0.99 -6.54
N TYR A 39 -30.17 1.59 -6.68
CA TYR A 39 -29.98 3.04 -6.46
C TYR A 39 -29.05 3.69 -7.50
N ILE A 40 -29.61 4.55 -8.35
CA ILE A 40 -28.91 5.20 -9.48
C ILE A 40 -27.69 6.03 -9.03
N SER A 41 -27.74 6.69 -7.86
CA SER A 41 -26.59 7.44 -7.31
C SER A 41 -25.60 6.57 -6.54
N ILE A 42 -26.04 5.51 -5.86
CA ILE A 42 -25.12 4.59 -5.17
C ILE A 42 -24.29 3.79 -6.21
N ASN A 43 -24.84 3.60 -7.41
CA ASN A 43 -24.19 2.82 -8.46
C ASN A 43 -22.78 3.35 -8.81
N TYR A 44 -22.57 4.67 -8.88
CA TYR A 44 -21.24 5.22 -9.17
C TYR A 44 -20.27 5.08 -7.98
N GLU A 45 -20.76 5.22 -6.75
CA GLU A 45 -19.98 5.09 -5.51
C GLU A 45 -19.46 3.64 -5.36
N ILE A 46 -20.33 2.65 -5.60
CA ILE A 46 -19.98 1.22 -5.57
C ILE A 46 -18.98 0.87 -6.68
N VAL A 47 -19.18 1.36 -7.91
CA VAL A 47 -18.24 1.14 -9.02
C VAL A 47 -16.85 1.70 -8.69
N LEU A 48 -16.77 2.88 -8.06
CA LEU A 48 -15.50 3.45 -7.62
C LEU A 48 -14.79 2.53 -6.60
N ILE A 49 -15.54 1.96 -5.65
CA ILE A 49 -14.98 1.01 -4.66
C ILE A 49 -14.42 -0.22 -5.38
N TYR A 50 -15.11 -0.78 -6.38
CA TYR A 50 -14.61 -1.89 -7.18
C TYR A 50 -13.31 -1.55 -7.93
N ILE A 51 -13.26 -0.39 -8.58
CA ILE A 51 -12.06 0.05 -9.33
C ILE A 51 -10.88 0.21 -8.38
N ILE A 52 -11.07 0.89 -7.25
CA ILE A 52 -10.01 1.11 -6.25
C ILE A 52 -9.55 -0.21 -5.64
N SER A 53 -10.48 -1.14 -5.37
CA SER A 53 -10.16 -2.47 -4.85
C SER A 53 -9.37 -3.29 -5.87
N ALA A 54 -9.77 -3.32 -7.13
CA ALA A 54 -9.08 -4.04 -8.19
C ALA A 54 -7.65 -3.50 -8.42
N LEU A 55 -7.49 -2.17 -8.47
CA LEU A 55 -6.17 -1.54 -8.57
C LEU A 55 -5.30 -1.84 -7.36
N THR A 56 -5.89 -1.88 -6.16
CA THR A 56 -5.18 -2.23 -4.92
C THR A 56 -4.67 -3.66 -4.93
N LEU A 57 -5.52 -4.62 -5.33
CA LEU A 57 -5.14 -6.02 -5.47
C LEU A 57 -4.03 -6.20 -6.50
N LEU A 58 -4.17 -5.57 -7.68
CA LEU A 58 -3.15 -5.60 -8.72
C LEU A 58 -1.81 -5.05 -8.21
N TYR A 59 -1.81 -3.87 -7.60
CA TYR A 59 -0.62 -3.24 -7.03
C TYR A 59 0.04 -4.14 -5.98
N CYS A 60 -0.73 -4.66 -5.01
CA CYS A 60 -0.18 -5.48 -3.94
C CYS A 60 0.44 -6.78 -4.48
N VAL A 61 -0.24 -7.46 -5.42
CA VAL A 61 0.28 -8.70 -6.04
C VAL A 61 1.55 -8.44 -6.84
N VAL A 62 1.53 -7.45 -7.73
CA VAL A 62 2.69 -7.10 -8.57
C VAL A 62 3.88 -6.70 -7.70
N SER A 63 3.65 -5.91 -6.66
CA SER A 63 4.71 -5.47 -5.76
C SER A 63 5.30 -6.63 -4.92
N ILE A 64 4.47 -7.57 -4.43
CA ILE A 64 4.97 -8.77 -3.74
C ILE A 64 5.84 -9.62 -4.68
N ILE A 65 5.43 -9.81 -5.93
CA ILE A 65 6.22 -10.54 -6.92
C ILE A 65 7.55 -9.82 -7.18
N MET A 66 7.51 -8.49 -7.34
CA MET A 66 8.69 -7.67 -7.51
C MET A 66 9.65 -7.83 -6.32
N TYR A 67 9.16 -7.80 -5.08
CA TYR A 67 9.99 -8.00 -3.89
C TYR A 67 10.63 -9.39 -3.88
N ALA A 68 9.91 -10.44 -4.28
CA ALA A 68 10.46 -11.79 -4.36
C ALA A 68 11.58 -11.90 -5.40
N ILE A 69 11.41 -11.27 -6.56
CA ILE A 69 12.44 -11.21 -7.61
C ILE A 69 13.67 -10.44 -7.12
N ILE A 70 13.48 -9.26 -6.52
CA ILE A 70 14.58 -8.43 -6.00
C ILE A 70 15.33 -9.14 -4.87
N GLN A 71 14.63 -9.84 -3.97
CA GLN A 71 15.27 -10.61 -2.91
C GLN A 71 16.15 -11.73 -3.48
N ARG A 72 15.71 -12.36 -4.57
CA ARG A 72 16.49 -13.39 -5.25
C ARG A 72 17.72 -12.81 -5.94
N SER A 73 17.59 -11.73 -6.70
CA SER A 73 18.71 -11.12 -7.42
C SER A 73 19.77 -10.51 -6.49
N VAL A 74 19.36 -9.93 -5.35
CA VAL A 74 20.29 -9.46 -4.31
C VAL A 74 21.10 -10.62 -3.73
N ARG A 75 20.49 -11.81 -3.59
CA ARG A 75 21.20 -13.02 -3.13
C ARG A 75 22.20 -13.53 -4.17
N GLU A 76 21.92 -13.32 -5.45
CA GLU A 76 22.78 -13.69 -6.58
C GLU A 76 23.89 -12.63 -6.85
N GLY A 77 23.87 -11.50 -6.14
CA GLY A 77 24.96 -10.50 -6.15
C GLY A 77 24.85 -9.43 -7.24
N GLU A 78 23.70 -9.28 -7.88
CA GLU A 78 23.48 -8.21 -8.86
C GLU A 78 23.34 -6.83 -8.18
N GLU A 79 23.99 -5.80 -8.75
CA GLU A 79 23.79 -4.41 -8.34
C GLU A 79 22.42 -3.90 -8.82
N LEU A 80 21.38 -4.08 -8.00
CA LEU A 80 20.06 -3.49 -8.28
C LEU A 80 19.93 -2.07 -7.73
N HIS A 81 19.29 -1.21 -8.53
CA HIS A 81 18.85 0.13 -8.12
C HIS A 81 17.65 0.07 -7.15
N LEU A 82 17.91 -0.34 -5.91
CA LEU A 82 16.94 -0.42 -4.80
C LEU A 82 16.20 0.92 -4.56
N THR A 83 16.85 2.06 -4.86
CA THR A 83 16.21 3.38 -4.71
C THR A 83 14.96 3.54 -5.57
N ASN A 84 14.98 3.09 -6.84
CA ASN A 84 13.85 3.30 -7.75
C ASN A 84 12.64 2.50 -7.29
N CYS A 85 12.87 1.29 -6.76
CA CYS A 85 11.86 0.46 -6.14
C CYS A 85 11.25 1.17 -4.91
N SER A 86 12.07 1.61 -3.95
CA SER A 86 11.59 2.32 -2.76
C SER A 86 10.82 3.60 -3.11
N LEU A 87 11.26 4.35 -4.13
CA LEU A 87 10.53 5.54 -4.60
C LEU A 87 9.18 5.20 -5.22
N SER A 88 9.13 4.18 -6.09
CA SER A 88 7.85 3.72 -6.66
C SER A 88 6.88 3.26 -5.57
N GLU A 89 7.38 2.59 -4.53
CA GLU A 89 6.55 2.13 -3.40
C GLU A 89 5.97 3.31 -2.62
N ILE A 90 6.74 4.36 -2.37
CA ILE A 90 6.24 5.57 -1.70
C ILE A 90 5.13 6.22 -2.53
N VAL A 91 5.32 6.35 -3.84
CA VAL A 91 4.33 6.98 -4.73
C VAL A 91 3.05 6.15 -4.79
N PHE A 92 3.14 4.84 -5.04
CA PHE A 92 1.97 3.97 -5.12
C PHE A 92 1.28 3.79 -3.76
N ALA A 93 2.03 3.70 -2.66
CA ALA A 93 1.44 3.64 -1.33
C ALA A 93 0.72 4.94 -0.97
N GLY A 94 1.28 6.10 -1.34
CA GLY A 94 0.63 7.39 -1.17
C GLY A 94 -0.66 7.51 -1.99
N ALA A 95 -0.64 7.08 -3.26
CA ALA A 95 -1.84 7.04 -4.09
C ALA A 95 -2.90 6.09 -3.51
N GLY A 96 -2.50 4.89 -3.07
CA GLY A 96 -3.37 3.92 -2.42
C GLY A 96 -4.02 4.49 -1.16
N MET A 97 -3.24 5.16 -0.30
CA MET A 97 -3.73 5.83 0.90
C MET A 97 -4.86 6.83 0.58
N ILE A 98 -4.65 7.69 -0.42
CA ILE A 98 -5.64 8.70 -0.84
C ILE A 98 -6.91 8.03 -1.38
N CYS A 99 -6.77 7.03 -2.25
CA CYS A 99 -7.91 6.29 -2.81
C CYS A 99 -8.73 5.61 -1.71
N TRP A 100 -8.09 4.98 -0.72
CA TRP A 100 -8.80 4.32 0.38
C TRP A 100 -9.41 5.30 1.39
N MET A 101 -8.86 6.51 1.53
CA MET A 101 -9.53 7.59 2.27
C MET A 101 -10.84 7.99 1.59
N LEU A 102 -10.88 8.05 0.25
CA LEU A 102 -12.13 8.31 -0.47
C LEU A 102 -13.14 7.19 -0.24
N VAL A 103 -12.72 5.92 -0.31
CA VAL A 103 -13.60 4.77 -0.02
C VAL A 103 -14.12 4.80 1.42
N CYS A 104 -13.29 5.17 2.39
CA CYS A 104 -13.71 5.34 3.78
C CYS A 104 -14.79 6.43 3.92
N GLY A 105 -14.62 7.57 3.24
CA GLY A 105 -15.61 8.64 3.21
C GLY A 105 -16.93 8.21 2.56
N ILE A 106 -16.84 7.54 1.41
CA ILE A 106 -18.00 6.99 0.70
C ILE A 106 -18.76 6.03 1.61
N GLY A 107 -18.07 5.04 2.20
CA GLY A 107 -18.68 4.07 3.11
C GLY A 107 -19.42 4.72 4.28
N GLY A 108 -18.85 5.77 4.88
CA GLY A 108 -19.51 6.54 5.94
C GLY A 108 -20.76 7.29 5.46
N THR A 109 -20.68 7.96 4.30
CA THR A 109 -21.83 8.71 3.75
C THR A 109 -22.96 7.79 3.27
N VAL A 110 -22.64 6.64 2.68
CA VAL A 110 -23.62 5.63 2.28
C VAL A 110 -24.30 5.03 3.50
N ALA A 111 -23.51 4.64 4.51
CA ALA A 111 -24.04 4.09 5.76
C ALA A 111 -25.06 5.02 6.43
N GLN A 112 -24.82 6.34 6.40
CA GLN A 112 -25.75 7.34 6.92
C GLN A 112 -27.04 7.48 6.10
N ARG A 113 -26.99 7.26 4.78
CA ARG A 113 -28.16 7.34 3.90
C ARG A 113 -29.01 6.06 3.96
N THR A 114 -28.42 4.92 4.28
CA THR A 114 -29.07 3.60 4.24
C THR A 114 -29.23 2.92 5.60
N ILE A 115 -29.26 3.71 6.68
CA ILE A 115 -29.28 3.25 8.10
C ILE A 115 -30.27 2.12 8.38
N ILE A 116 -31.44 2.11 7.74
CA ILE A 116 -32.55 1.22 8.11
C ILE A 116 -32.37 -0.20 7.57
N ASP A 117 -31.75 -0.38 6.40
CA ASP A 117 -31.69 -1.68 5.72
C ASP A 117 -30.25 -2.21 5.55
N THR A 118 -29.27 -1.33 5.34
CA THR A 118 -27.90 -1.74 4.91
C THR A 118 -26.76 -0.96 5.57
N GLY A 119 -27.09 -0.02 6.47
CA GLY A 119 -26.13 0.89 7.08
C GLY A 119 -24.99 0.18 7.84
N GLU A 120 -25.25 -0.98 8.44
CA GLU A 120 -24.24 -1.74 9.18
C GLU A 120 -23.13 -2.28 8.25
N TYR A 121 -23.48 -2.85 7.09
CA TYR A 121 -22.51 -3.40 6.14
C TYR A 121 -21.60 -2.31 5.57
N PHE A 122 -22.18 -1.16 5.19
CA PHE A 122 -21.41 -0.02 4.70
C PHE A 122 -20.57 0.64 5.81
N GLY A 123 -21.03 0.60 7.07
CA GLY A 123 -20.25 1.03 8.23
C GLY A 123 -19.00 0.18 8.45
N TRP A 124 -19.13 -1.15 8.40
CA TRP A 124 -17.99 -2.07 8.47
C TRP A 124 -17.05 -1.91 7.28
N LEU A 125 -17.59 -1.70 6.07
CA LEU A 125 -16.80 -1.40 4.89
C LEU A 125 -15.94 -0.14 5.11
N GLY A 126 -16.55 0.93 5.62
CA GLY A 126 -15.85 2.17 5.96
C GLY A 126 -14.74 1.96 7.01
N ALA A 127 -15.02 1.17 8.05
CA ALA A 127 -14.02 0.82 9.06
C ALA A 127 -12.84 0.03 8.46
N CYS A 128 -13.11 -0.97 7.62
CA CYS A 128 -12.08 -1.73 6.90
C CYS A 128 -11.25 -0.82 5.99
N ALA A 129 -11.88 0.10 5.27
CA ALA A 129 -11.20 1.08 4.43
C ALA A 129 -10.27 1.98 5.26
N GLY A 130 -10.71 2.45 6.43
CA GLY A 130 -9.88 3.22 7.36
C GLY A 130 -8.65 2.45 7.83
N ILE A 131 -8.78 1.15 8.16
CA ILE A 131 -7.64 0.31 8.52
C ILE A 131 -6.67 0.17 7.33
N ILE A 132 -7.19 -0.01 6.11
CA ILE A 132 -6.38 -0.08 4.90
C ILE A 132 -5.57 1.22 4.69
N VAL A 133 -6.16 2.39 4.93
CA VAL A 133 -5.45 3.68 4.90
C VAL A 133 -4.25 3.66 5.87
N CYS A 134 -4.45 3.21 7.10
CA CYS A 134 -3.37 3.10 8.08
C CYS A 134 -2.27 2.13 7.64
N LEU A 135 -2.63 1.00 7.01
CA LEU A 135 -1.66 0.04 6.48
C LEU A 135 -0.85 0.63 5.31
N PHE A 136 -1.49 1.39 4.42
CA PHE A 136 -0.79 2.12 3.35
C PHE A 136 0.15 3.18 3.91
N ALA A 137 -0.25 3.91 4.95
CA ALA A 137 0.63 4.83 5.67
C ALA A 137 1.84 4.09 6.30
N GLY A 138 1.62 2.90 6.84
CA GLY A 138 2.69 2.03 7.35
C GLY A 138 3.69 1.60 6.27
N VAL A 139 3.19 1.21 5.09
CA VAL A 139 4.05 0.90 3.92
C VAL A 139 4.86 2.13 3.52
N LEU A 140 4.21 3.29 3.39
CA LEU A 140 4.88 4.54 3.05
C LEU A 140 5.99 4.88 4.05
N ALA A 141 5.70 4.77 5.36
CA ALA A 141 6.67 5.03 6.41
C ALA A 141 7.88 4.08 6.34
N LEU A 142 7.67 2.78 6.12
CA LEU A 142 8.75 1.80 6.01
C LEU A 142 9.74 2.15 4.88
N PHE A 143 9.24 2.48 3.69
CA PHE A 143 10.08 2.83 2.54
C PHE A 143 10.64 4.26 2.63
N ALA A 144 9.94 5.21 3.25
CA ALA A 144 10.45 6.56 3.47
C ALA A 144 11.61 6.57 4.49
N LEU A 145 11.48 5.81 5.58
CA LEU A 145 12.51 5.67 6.61
C LEU A 145 13.76 4.95 6.07
N ASP A 146 13.58 4.00 5.15
CA ASP A 146 14.69 3.38 4.42
C ASP A 146 15.54 4.42 3.68
N ILE A 147 14.90 5.21 2.82
CA ILE A 147 15.58 6.24 2.03
C ILE A 147 16.25 7.27 2.96
N LEU A 148 15.56 7.68 4.02
CA LEU A 148 16.12 8.64 4.97
C LEU A 148 17.38 8.08 5.65
N THR A 149 17.33 6.84 6.14
CA THR A 149 18.43 6.23 6.89
C THR A 149 19.61 5.88 5.99
N ASN A 150 19.34 5.22 4.86
CA ASN A 150 20.38 4.66 3.99
C ASN A 150 20.93 5.66 2.97
N LYS A 151 20.16 6.69 2.58
CA LYS A 151 20.56 7.64 1.53
C LYS A 151 20.83 9.05 2.03
N ILE A 152 20.08 9.53 3.03
CA ILE A 152 20.20 10.91 3.53
C ILE A 152 21.11 10.97 4.76
N LEU A 153 20.93 10.05 5.71
CA LEU A 153 21.67 10.01 6.98
C LEU A 153 22.93 9.14 6.94
N SER A 154 23.21 8.44 5.82
CA SER A 154 24.33 7.52 5.75
C SER A 154 25.70 8.23 5.92
N PRO A 155 26.55 7.77 6.86
CA PRO A 155 27.86 8.38 7.12
C PRO A 155 28.82 8.38 5.92
N GLN A 156 28.62 7.47 4.96
CA GLN A 156 29.42 7.39 3.74
C GLN A 156 29.29 8.64 2.87
N ARG A 157 28.13 9.30 2.85
CA ARG A 157 27.94 10.57 2.13
C ARG A 157 28.69 11.73 2.79
N ARG A 158 28.90 11.69 4.12
CA ARG A 158 29.78 12.64 4.82
C ARG A 158 31.25 12.43 4.43
N LYS A 159 31.71 11.18 4.27
CA LYS A 159 33.11 10.91 3.86
C LYS A 159 33.45 11.51 2.50
N TYR A 160 32.62 11.31 1.47
CA TYR A 160 32.87 11.89 0.14
C TYR A 160 32.75 13.42 0.06
N ARG A 161 32.07 14.06 1.02
CA ARG A 161 31.97 15.54 1.07
C ARG A 161 33.23 16.21 1.61
N TYR A 162 34.10 15.47 2.30
CA TYR A 162 35.31 15.99 2.94
C TYR A 162 36.61 15.40 2.36
N THR A 163 36.55 14.51 1.38
CA THR A 163 37.74 14.07 0.64
C THR A 163 37.96 15.02 -0.54
N PRO A 164 38.97 15.92 -0.53
CA PRO A 164 39.36 16.61 -1.76
C PRO A 164 39.80 15.56 -2.80
N PRO A 165 39.62 15.84 -4.11
CA PRO A 165 40.12 14.95 -5.15
C PRO A 165 41.62 14.74 -4.92
N GLN A 166 42.03 13.47 -4.80
CA GLN A 166 43.45 13.14 -4.83
C GLN A 166 43.92 13.35 -6.27
N ILE A 167 44.68 14.42 -6.46
CA ILE A 167 45.43 14.75 -7.68
C ILE A 167 46.61 13.78 -7.78
#